data_AF-A0A2N2G773-F1
#
_entry.id   AF-A0A2N2G773-F1
#
_cell.length_a   1.000
_cell.length_b   1.000
_cell.length_c   1.000
_cell.angle_alpha   90.00
_cell.angle_beta   90.00
_cell.angle_gamma   90.00
#
_symmetry.space_group_name_H-M   'P 1'
#
loop_
_entity.id
_entity.type
_entity.pdbx_description
1 polymer ?
#
loop_
_entity_poly.entity_id
_entity_poly.type
_entity_poly.pdbx_seq_one_letter_code
_entity_poly.pdbx_strand_id
1 'polypeptide(L)'
;MAKLPGSQTEKNILTAFAGESQARNRYTYFASKAKKDGFVQIADIFEETANQEKEHAKRLFKMLQGGEVMVSAAFPAGMIGPTLDNLKEAAAGEKHEYSIMYPGFATV
;
A
#
# COMPACT_ATOMS: atom_id res chain seq x y z
N MET A 1 -10.15 25.19 2.56
CA MET A 1 -9.49 23.97 3.06
C MET A 1 -8.57 24.37 4.20
N ALA A 2 -8.51 23.59 5.27
CA ALA A 2 -7.56 23.81 6.36
C ALA A 2 -6.11 23.63 5.86
N LYS A 3 -5.13 24.19 6.58
CA LYS A 3 -3.72 23.99 6.27
C LYS A 3 -3.35 22.52 6.51
N LEU A 4 -2.61 21.93 5.57
CA LEU A 4 -2.14 20.55 5.68
C LEU A 4 -1.05 20.39 6.76
N PRO A 5 -0.01 21.25 6.84
CA PRO A 5 1.05 21.10 7.84
C PRO A 5 0.51 21.08 9.28
N GLY A 6 0.89 20.04 10.04
CA GLY A 6 0.49 19.81 11.42
C GLY A 6 -0.91 19.19 11.59
N SER A 7 -1.63 18.92 10.51
CA SER A 7 -2.97 18.33 10.56
C SER A 7 -2.94 16.80 10.73
N GLN A 8 -4.08 16.22 11.14
CA GLN A 8 -4.25 14.77 11.11
C GLN A 8 -4.25 14.24 9.66
N THR A 9 -4.79 15.00 8.71
CA THR A 9 -4.77 14.65 7.28
C THR A 9 -3.35 14.49 6.75
N GLU A 10 -2.39 15.32 7.17
CA GLU A 10 -0.97 15.18 6.79
C GLU A 10 -0.39 13.85 7.26
N LYS A 11 -0.64 13.47 8.52
CA LYS A 11 -0.22 12.19 9.09
C LYS A 11 -0.89 11.02 8.37
N ASN A 12 -2.18 11.14 8.02
CA ASN A 12 -2.92 10.12 7.29
C ASN A 12 -2.37 9.92 5.88
N ILE A 13 -2.08 11.01 5.15
CA ILE A 13 -1.46 10.95 3.81
C ILE A 13 -0.09 10.29 3.88
N LEU A 14 0.75 10.66 4.87
CA LEU A 14 2.06 10.04 5.02
C LEU A 14 1.97 8.56 5.42
N THR A 15 1.01 8.19 6.27
CA THR A 15 0.74 6.79 6.66
C THR A 15 0.30 5.97 5.45
N ALA A 16 -0.64 6.49 4.65
CA ALA A 16 -1.07 5.85 3.41
C ALA A 16 0.10 5.70 2.43
N PHE A 17 0.89 6.76 2.21
CA PHE A 17 2.08 6.69 1.37
C PHE A 17 3.07 5.61 1.82
N ALA A 18 3.28 5.47 3.14
CA ALA A 18 4.14 4.42 3.69
C ALA A 18 3.56 3.00 3.49
N GLY A 19 2.25 2.83 3.64
CA GLY A 19 1.54 1.57 3.37
C GLY A 19 1.62 1.17 1.90
N GLU A 20 1.25 2.08 1.01
CA GLU A 20 1.26 1.92 -0.46
C GLU A 20 2.67 1.60 -1.00
N SER A 21 3.69 2.29 -0.47
CA SER A 21 5.09 2.02 -0.82
C SER A 21 5.53 0.61 -0.41
N GLN A 22 5.03 0.11 0.72
CA GLN A 22 5.29 -1.26 1.16
C GLN A 22 4.48 -2.29 0.36
N ALA A 23 3.21 -1.99 0.05
CA ALA A 23 2.33 -2.83 -0.77
C ALA A 23 2.95 -3.08 -2.15
N ARG A 24 3.40 -2.03 -2.84
CA ARG A 24 4.16 -2.12 -4.10
C ARG A 24 5.31 -3.14 -4.02
N ASN A 25 6.12 -3.05 -2.96
CA ASN A 25 7.26 -3.94 -2.79
C ASN A 25 6.82 -5.39 -2.56
N ARG A 26 5.84 -5.62 -1.67
CA ARG A 26 5.29 -6.96 -1.42
C ARG A 26 4.71 -7.57 -2.71
N TYR A 27 3.92 -6.83 -3.46
CA TYR A 27 3.31 -7.31 -4.70
C TYR A 27 4.35 -7.62 -5.78
N THR A 28 5.43 -6.85 -5.88
CA THR A 28 6.57 -7.19 -6.74
C THR A 28 7.23 -8.52 -6.33
N TYR A 29 7.36 -8.77 -5.02
CA TYR A 29 7.91 -10.03 -4.51
C TYR A 29 6.95 -11.21 -4.77
N PHE A 30 5.64 -10.99 -4.63
CA PHE A 30 4.62 -11.99 -4.90
C PHE A 30 4.50 -12.30 -6.39
N ALA A 31 4.69 -11.32 -7.27
CA ALA A 31 4.82 -11.56 -8.71
C ALA A 31 5.97 -12.52 -9.01
N SER A 32 7.15 -12.26 -8.43
CA SER A 32 8.32 -13.12 -8.58
C SER A 32 8.08 -14.54 -8.06
N LYS A 33 7.33 -14.68 -6.96
CA LYS A 33 6.96 -15.99 -6.39
C LYS A 33 5.91 -16.71 -7.24
N ALA A 34 4.87 -16.02 -7.72
CA ALA A 34 3.86 -16.56 -8.63
C ALA A 34 4.49 -17.11 -9.91
N LYS A 35 5.47 -16.40 -10.47
CA LYS A 35 6.22 -16.87 -11.64
C LYS A 35 6.99 -18.16 -11.35
N LYS A 36 7.65 -18.26 -10.18
CA LYS A 36 8.36 -19.48 -9.75
C LYS A 36 7.42 -20.66 -9.50
N ASP A 37 6.19 -20.39 -9.07
CA ASP A 37 5.16 -21.41 -8.86
C ASP A 37 4.46 -21.82 -10.18
N GLY A 38 4.82 -21.21 -11.31
CA GLY A 38 4.27 -21.53 -12.64
C GLY A 38 3.02 -20.71 -13.04
N PHE A 39 2.61 -19.74 -12.22
CA PHE A 39 1.43 -18.91 -12.46
C PHE A 39 1.78 -17.58 -13.12
N VAL A 40 2.14 -17.63 -14.42
CA VAL A 40 2.58 -16.43 -15.17
C VAL A 40 1.53 -15.32 -15.17
N GLN A 41 0.27 -15.65 -15.46
CA GLN A 41 -0.81 -14.64 -15.46
C GLN A 41 -0.97 -13.97 -14.10
N ILE A 42 -0.86 -14.72 -13.00
CA ILE A 42 -0.97 -14.17 -11.64
C ILE A 42 0.25 -13.30 -11.33
N ALA A 43 1.43 -13.67 -11.82
CA ALA A 43 2.63 -12.84 -11.69
C ALA A 43 2.45 -11.48 -12.37
N ASP A 44 1.94 -11.48 -13.60
CA ASP A 44 1.70 -10.25 -14.35
C ASP A 44 0.66 -9.36 -13.67
N ILE A 45 -0.39 -9.93 -13.08
CA ILE A 45 -1.39 -9.18 -12.30
C ILE A 45 -0.76 -8.59 -11.03
N PHE A 46 0.03 -9.35 -10.26
CA PHE A 46 0.72 -8.79 -9.11
C PHE A 46 1.67 -7.63 -9.49
N GLU A 47 2.34 -7.72 -10.64
CA GLU A 47 3.23 -6.66 -11.12
C GLU A 47 2.44 -5.45 -11.63
N GLU A 48 1.29 -5.65 -12.26
CA GLU A 48 0.36 -4.57 -12.60
C GLU A 48 -0.17 -3.86 -11.34
N THR A 49 -0.63 -4.60 -10.34
CA THR A 49 -1.10 -4.04 -9.06
C THR A 49 0.01 -3.28 -8.35
N ALA A 50 1.24 -3.83 -8.30
CA ALA A 50 2.40 -3.10 -7.76
C ALA A 50 2.64 -1.76 -8.49
N ASN A 51 2.41 -1.70 -9.80
CA ASN A 51 2.51 -0.48 -10.58
C ASN A 51 1.35 0.49 -10.33
N GLN A 52 0.18 0.01 -9.95
CA GLN A 52 -0.96 0.83 -9.55
C GLN A 52 -0.74 1.43 -8.16
N GLU A 53 -0.25 0.66 -7.17
CA GLU A 53 0.10 1.19 -5.84
C GLU A 53 1.20 2.25 -5.90
N LYS A 54 2.14 2.11 -6.85
CA LYS A 54 3.11 3.16 -7.15
C LYS A 54 2.42 4.48 -7.54
N GLU A 55 1.36 4.43 -8.34
CA GLU A 55 0.63 5.63 -8.74
C GLU A 55 -0.26 6.19 -7.61
N HIS A 56 -0.84 5.33 -6.77
CA HIS A 56 -1.51 5.75 -5.52
C HIS A 56 -0.55 6.49 -4.60
N ALA A 57 0.59 5.88 -4.27
CA ALA A 57 1.65 6.47 -3.47
C ALA A 57 2.13 7.81 -4.05
N LYS A 58 2.37 7.87 -5.36
CA LYS A 58 2.81 9.09 -6.05
C LYS A 58 1.77 10.21 -5.97
N ARG A 59 0.47 9.89 -6.06
CA ARG A 59 -0.60 10.88 -5.92
C ARG A 59 -0.66 11.43 -4.50
N LEU A 60 -0.58 10.57 -3.48
CA LEU A 60 -0.55 10.96 -2.08
C LEU A 60 0.67 11.80 -1.75
N PHE A 61 1.86 11.37 -2.19
CA PHE A 61 3.11 12.07 -1.93
C PHE A 61 3.11 13.51 -2.48
N LYS A 62 2.50 13.73 -3.65
CA LYS A 62 2.34 15.06 -4.25
C LYS A 62 1.46 16.02 -3.44
N MET A 63 0.68 15.53 -2.47
CA MET A 63 -0.13 16.38 -1.60
C MET A 63 0.67 16.96 -0.43
N LEU A 64 1.76 16.30 -0.02
CA LEU A 64 2.59 16.73 1.10
C LEU A 64 3.38 18.01 0.77
N GLN A 65 3.65 18.83 1.78
CA GLN A 65 4.29 20.15 1.62
C GLN A 65 5.76 20.18 2.08
N GLY A 66 6.36 19.01 2.32
CA GLY A 66 7.75 18.85 2.74
C GLY A 66 7.97 18.85 4.25
N GLY A 67 9.20 18.57 4.67
CA GLY A 67 9.58 18.39 6.08
C GLY A 67 9.49 16.93 6.55
N GLU A 68 9.68 16.72 7.85
CA GLU A 68 9.59 15.41 8.50
C GLU A 68 8.34 15.34 9.36
N VAL A 69 7.56 14.26 9.20
CA VAL A 69 6.35 14.02 9.99
C VAL A 69 6.45 12.63 10.59
N MET A 70 6.32 12.56 11.91
CA MET A 70 6.30 11.29 12.63
C MET A 70 4.91 10.64 12.49
N VAL A 71 4.89 9.38 12.07
CA VAL A 71 3.69 8.53 12.01
C VAL A 71 3.92 7.25 12.82
N SER A 72 2.85 6.69 13.36
CA SER A 72 2.84 5.39 14.04
C SER A 72 1.74 4.55 13.42
N ALA A 73 2.12 3.45 12.78
CA ALA A 73 1.22 2.55 12.09
C ALA A 73 1.76 1.11 12.16
N ALA A 74 0.84 0.14 12.10
CA ALA A 74 1.19 -1.27 11.98
C ALA A 74 1.29 -1.65 10.50
N PHE A 75 2.27 -2.49 10.17
CA PHE A 75 2.48 -2.97 8.80
C PHE A 75 2.72 -4.49 8.81
N PRO A 76 2.43 -5.19 7.69
CA PRO A 76 2.77 -6.60 7.56
C PRO A 76 4.28 -6.85 7.75
N ALA A 77 4.64 -7.64 8.76
CA ALA A 77 6.02 -8.00 9.07
C ALA A 77 6.47 -9.26 8.30
N GLY A 78 6.28 -9.25 6.97
CA GLY A 78 6.43 -10.45 6.14
C GLY A 78 5.25 -11.42 6.27
N MET A 79 5.23 -12.53 5.53
CA MET A 79 6.31 -13.16 4.76
C MET A 79 5.92 -13.46 3.30
N ILE A 80 6.89 -13.85 2.48
CA ILE A 80 6.63 -14.39 1.13
C ILE A 80 6.34 -15.89 1.25
N GLY A 81 5.10 -16.30 1.01
CA GLY A 81 4.63 -17.69 1.08
C GLY A 81 4.33 -18.29 -0.30
N PRO A 82 3.61 -19.42 -0.35
CA PRO A 82 3.00 -19.95 -1.58
C PRO A 82 2.08 -18.91 -2.24
N THR A 83 1.95 -18.95 -3.57
CA THR A 83 1.14 -17.97 -4.32
C THR A 83 -0.29 -17.81 -3.80
N LEU A 84 -0.94 -18.90 -3.38
CA LEU A 84 -2.29 -18.84 -2.80
C LEU A 84 -2.34 -18.01 -1.51
N ASP A 85 -1.32 -18.13 -0.66
CA ASP A 85 -1.30 -17.42 0.62
C ASP A 85 -0.93 -15.95 0.42
N ASN A 86 -0.07 -15.65 -0.56
CA ASN A 86 0.23 -14.28 -0.97
C ASN A 86 -1.01 -13.57 -1.52
N LEU A 87 -1.84 -14.26 -2.32
CA LEU A 87 -3.12 -13.72 -2.80
C LEU A 87 -4.09 -13.42 -1.66
N LYS A 88 -4.17 -14.29 -0.65
CA LYS A 88 -5.01 -14.06 0.53
C LYS A 88 -4.51 -12.89 1.37
N GLU A 89 -3.20 -12.74 1.54
CA GLU A 89 -2.61 -11.61 2.25
C GLU A 89 -2.86 -10.30 1.52
N ALA A 90 -2.59 -10.25 0.21
CA ALA A 90 -2.90 -9.08 -0.62
C ALA A 90 -4.38 -8.70 -0.50
N ALA A 91 -5.29 -9.65 -0.70
CA ALA A 91 -6.73 -9.40 -0.58
C ALA A 91 -7.16 -8.92 0.82
N ALA A 92 -6.54 -9.43 1.88
CA ALA A 92 -6.81 -8.98 3.25
C ALA A 92 -6.30 -7.55 3.50
N GLY A 93 -5.12 -7.22 2.97
CA GLY A 93 -4.55 -5.87 2.97
C GLY A 93 -5.47 -4.88 2.26
N GLU A 94 -5.79 -5.13 0.99
CA GLU A 94 -6.72 -4.31 0.19
C GLU A 94 -8.06 -4.12 0.90
N LYS A 95 -8.61 -5.19 1.48
CA LYS A 95 -9.85 -5.12 2.25
C LYS A 95 -9.75 -4.16 3.42
N HIS A 96 -8.67 -4.23 4.19
CA HIS A 96 -8.47 -3.29 5.29
C HIS A 96 -8.39 -1.85 4.77
N GLU A 97 -7.70 -1.64 3.66
CA GLU A 97 -7.53 -0.31 3.06
C GLU A 97 -8.85 0.30 2.62
N TYR A 98 -9.63 -0.40 1.79
CA TYR A 98 -10.88 0.18 1.26
C TYR A 98 -12.03 0.21 2.28
N SER A 99 -12.03 -0.67 3.29
CA SER A 99 -13.15 -0.75 4.25
C SER A 99 -12.92 0.00 5.56
N ILE A 100 -11.66 0.24 5.94
CA ILE A 100 -11.31 0.85 7.23
C ILE A 100 -10.40 2.06 7.03
N MET A 101 -9.20 1.87 6.45
CA MET A 101 -8.16 2.91 6.42
C MET A 101 -8.60 4.13 5.61
N TYR A 102 -8.90 3.96 4.32
CA TYR A 102 -9.25 5.07 3.44
C TYR A 102 -10.57 5.76 3.83
N PRO A 103 -11.66 5.04 4.15
CA PRO A 103 -12.86 5.67 4.68
C PRO A 103 -12.58 6.46 5.96
N GLY A 104 -11.79 5.90 6.89
CA GLY A 104 -11.39 6.60 8.10
C GLY A 104 -10.62 7.89 7.79
N PHE A 105 -9.63 7.82 6.91
CA PHE A 105 -8.83 8.98 6.49
C PHE A 105 -9.66 10.05 5.76
N ALA A 106 -10.69 9.67 5.02
CA ALA A 106 -11.54 10.60 4.27
C ALA A 106 -12.49 11.42 5.15
N THR A 107 -12.77 10.97 6.38
CA THR A 107 -13.70 11.64 7.30
C THR A 107 -13.06 12.68 8.22
N VAL A 108 -11.74 12.86 8.17
CA VAL A 108 -10.97 13.71 9.09
C VAL A 108 -10.51 15.01 8.46
#